data_AF-A0A3S5BE63-F1
#
_entry.id   AF-A0A3S5BE63-F1
#
_cell.length_a   1.000
_cell.length_b   1.000
_cell.length_c   1.000
_cell.angle_alpha   90.00
_cell.angle_beta   90.00
_cell.angle_gamma   90.00
#
_symmetry.space_group_name_H-M   'P 1'
#
loop_
_entity.id
_entity.type
_entity.pdbx_description
1 polymer ?
#
loop_
_entity_poly.entity_id
_entity_poly.type
_entity_poly.pdbx_seq_one_letter_code
_entity_poly.pdbx_strand_id
1 'polypeptide(L)'
;MPSFKSIDYIGCKGSKPYLRGYPCGLWTLFHALSVSHYLNPHPGDAPDSVAHALNRFVPRFFSCTHCAHNFAAETANIARPGEAVFLPRYNGRTERENQSLDSDTRISELPAKPTSPAGEVLWLNLVHNSVNRRTASLASSDPEAPKTIFPTPDLCLACWSSYELARSQVNPWEVRPDQQNILLNFLVARFTESNWSYISFPSQ
;
A
#
# COMPACT_ATOMS: atom_id res chain seq x y z
N MET A 1 -19.21 14.41 27.46
CA MET A 1 -18.22 14.00 26.44
C MET A 1 -18.83 14.28 25.08
N PRO A 2 -18.14 14.92 24.13
CA PRO A 2 -18.71 15.12 22.81
C PRO A 2 -18.97 13.75 22.18
N SER A 3 -20.22 13.52 21.79
CA SER A 3 -20.60 12.37 20.98
C SER A 3 -19.87 12.50 19.66
N PHE A 4 -18.82 11.72 19.45
CA PHE A 4 -18.24 11.57 18.13
C PHE A 4 -19.34 10.96 17.25
N LYS A 5 -19.85 11.74 16.30
CA LYS A 5 -20.71 11.21 15.23
C LYS A 5 -20.04 9.96 14.66
N SER A 6 -20.79 8.87 14.55
CA SER A 6 -20.30 7.65 13.90
C SER A 6 -19.82 8.01 12.50
N ILE A 7 -18.56 7.66 12.17
CA ILE A 7 -18.02 7.82 10.83
C ILE A 7 -18.71 6.81 9.92
N ASP A 8 -19.35 7.27 8.85
CA ASP A 8 -20.01 6.41 7.87
C ASP A 8 -19.04 6.10 6.71
N TYR A 9 -18.50 4.89 6.70
CA TYR A 9 -17.68 4.41 5.60
C TYR A 9 -18.56 3.85 4.50
N ILE A 10 -18.25 4.16 3.24
CA ILE A 10 -18.95 3.59 2.10
C ILE A 10 -18.07 2.59 1.34
N GLY A 11 -17.13 3.06 0.51
CA GLY A 11 -16.21 2.16 -0.22
C GLY A 11 -15.28 1.33 0.68
N CYS A 12 -15.06 1.79 1.91
CA CYS A 12 -14.25 1.14 2.94
C CYS A 12 -15.06 0.50 4.08
N LYS A 13 -16.38 0.37 3.93
CA LYS A 13 -17.23 -0.32 4.92
C LYS A 13 -16.84 -1.78 5.03
N GLY A 14 -16.55 -2.24 6.25
CA GLY A 14 -16.32 -3.67 6.53
C GLY A 14 -17.63 -4.43 6.74
N SER A 15 -17.57 -5.75 6.62
CA SER A 15 -18.69 -6.65 7.01
C SER A 15 -19.00 -6.57 8.50
N LYS A 16 -18.00 -6.17 9.30
CA LYS A 16 -18.12 -5.90 10.75
C LYS A 16 -17.51 -4.55 11.10
N PRO A 17 -17.95 -3.90 12.20
CA PRO A 17 -17.51 -2.54 12.56
C PRO A 17 -16.00 -2.37 12.78
N TYR A 18 -15.29 -3.45 13.14
CA TYR A 18 -13.84 -3.44 13.40
C TYR A 18 -13.00 -3.86 12.18
N LEU A 19 -13.63 -4.12 11.03
CA LEU A 19 -12.97 -4.52 9.78
C LEU A 19 -12.93 -3.35 8.79
N ARG A 20 -11.92 -3.37 7.91
CA ARG A 20 -11.69 -2.34 6.87
C ARG A 20 -11.60 -0.92 7.46
N GLY A 21 -12.58 -0.05 7.24
CA GLY A 21 -12.68 1.28 7.86
C GLY A 21 -11.46 2.16 7.64
N TYR A 22 -10.94 2.74 8.72
CA TYR A 22 -9.83 3.69 8.71
C TYR A 22 -8.58 3.19 7.95
N PRO A 23 -8.03 1.99 8.21
CA PRO A 23 -6.93 1.44 7.40
C PRO A 23 -7.20 1.41 5.89
N CYS A 24 -8.41 1.04 5.47
CA CYS A 24 -8.78 1.04 4.04
C CYS A 24 -8.79 2.46 3.48
N GLY A 25 -9.44 3.40 4.17
CA GLY A 25 -9.52 4.79 3.73
C GLY A 25 -8.13 5.45 3.66
N LEU A 26 -7.24 5.10 4.59
CA LEU A 26 -5.87 5.61 4.60
C LEU A 26 -5.07 5.11 3.39
N TRP A 27 -5.20 3.83 3.01
CA TRP A 27 -4.61 3.34 1.76
C TRP A 27 -5.18 4.07 0.54
N THR A 28 -6.49 4.28 0.46
CA THR A 28 -7.10 5.04 -0.64
C THR A 28 -6.53 6.46 -0.73
N LEU A 29 -6.36 7.15 0.41
CA LEU A 29 -5.73 8.47 0.47
C LEU A 29 -4.28 8.42 -0.03
N PHE A 30 -3.48 7.45 0.40
CA PHE A 30 -2.09 7.33 -0.01
C PHE A 30 -1.94 7.12 -1.52
N HIS A 31 -2.78 6.27 -2.11
CA HIS A 31 -2.83 6.09 -3.56
C HIS A 31 -3.23 7.39 -4.28
N ALA A 32 -4.25 8.10 -3.78
CA ALA A 32 -4.67 9.38 -4.33
C ALA A 32 -3.55 10.44 -4.27
N LEU A 33 -2.79 10.50 -3.16
CA LEU A 33 -1.65 11.42 -3.02
C LEU A 33 -0.54 11.11 -4.03
N SER A 34 -0.19 9.83 -4.22
CA SER A 34 0.83 9.44 -5.22
C SER A 34 0.39 9.80 -6.65
N VAL A 35 -0.89 9.63 -6.97
CA VAL A 35 -1.45 10.01 -8.28
C VAL A 35 -1.50 11.53 -8.43
N SER A 36 -1.84 12.26 -7.37
CA SER A 36 -1.82 13.73 -7.37
C SER A 36 -0.42 14.27 -7.64
N HIS A 37 0.61 13.72 -6.99
CA HIS A 37 2.01 14.07 -7.23
C HIS A 37 2.46 13.72 -8.65
N TYR A 38 2.03 12.58 -9.19
CA TYR A 38 2.31 12.21 -10.59
C TYR A 38 1.69 13.19 -11.60
N LEU A 39 0.43 13.58 -11.40
CA LEU A 39 -0.28 14.46 -12.33
C LEU A 39 0.12 15.93 -12.21
N ASN A 40 0.51 16.37 -11.01
CA ASN A 40 0.85 17.76 -10.72
C ASN A 40 2.18 17.85 -9.95
N PRO A 41 3.31 17.44 -10.58
CA PRO A 41 4.61 17.55 -9.93
C PRO A 41 5.01 19.02 -9.81
N HIS A 42 5.45 19.45 -8.62
CA HIS A 42 5.95 20.81 -8.42
C HIS A 42 7.46 20.87 -8.70
N PRO A 43 7.98 22.01 -9.18
CA PRO A 43 9.43 22.19 -9.32
C PRO A 43 10.14 22.01 -7.99
N GLY A 44 11.08 21.05 -7.95
CA GLY A 44 11.85 20.72 -6.74
C GLY A 44 11.29 19.57 -5.91
N ASP A 45 10.14 19.01 -6.27
CA ASP A 45 9.64 17.78 -5.64
C ASP A 45 10.63 16.64 -5.88
N ALA A 46 10.93 15.89 -4.82
CA ALA A 46 11.69 14.65 -4.95
C ALA A 46 10.80 13.59 -5.62
N PRO A 47 11.36 12.69 -6.45
CA PRO A 47 10.57 11.66 -7.13
C PRO A 47 9.80 10.72 -6.21
N ASP A 48 10.24 10.58 -4.96
CA ASP A 48 9.68 9.73 -3.91
C ASP A 48 9.04 10.55 -2.77
N SER A 49 8.60 11.78 -3.02
CA SER A 49 8.09 12.68 -1.98
C SER A 49 6.94 12.10 -1.17
N VAL A 50 5.97 11.45 -1.82
CA VAL A 50 4.84 10.82 -1.13
C VAL A 50 5.31 9.57 -0.40
N ALA A 51 6.06 8.68 -1.07
CA ALA A 51 6.62 7.48 -0.46
C ALA A 51 7.41 7.79 0.81
N HIS A 52 8.23 8.85 0.78
CA HIS A 52 8.96 9.36 1.92
C HIS A 52 8.02 9.85 3.02
N ALA A 53 7.05 10.70 2.69
CA ALA A 53 6.05 11.16 3.65
C ALA A 53 5.32 10.00 4.34
N LEU A 54 4.91 8.96 3.60
CA LEU A 54 4.25 7.78 4.15
C LEU A 54 5.17 7.00 5.08
N ASN A 55 6.41 6.76 4.66
CA ASN A 55 7.43 6.07 5.42
C ASN A 55 7.80 6.81 6.72
N ARG A 56 7.61 8.13 6.79
CA ARG A 56 7.76 8.91 8.03
C ARG A 56 6.48 8.95 8.87
N PHE A 57 5.31 9.05 8.23
CA PHE A 57 4.01 9.20 8.87
C PHE A 57 3.51 7.91 9.55
N VAL A 58 3.45 6.80 8.80
CA VAL A 58 2.83 5.55 9.27
C VAL A 58 3.48 5.01 10.54
N PRO A 59 4.83 4.95 10.66
CA PRO A 59 5.47 4.42 11.88
C PRO A 59 5.24 5.29 13.13
N ARG A 60 4.81 6.54 12.96
CA ARG A 60 4.64 7.51 14.07
C ARG A 60 3.19 7.68 14.49
N PHE A 61 2.25 7.66 13.54
CA PHE A 61 0.88 8.09 13.79
C PHE A 61 -0.16 6.98 13.57
N PHE A 62 0.20 5.87 12.91
CA PHE A 62 -0.76 4.80 12.68
C PHE A 62 -0.97 3.96 13.94
N SER A 63 -2.23 3.85 14.37
CA SER A 63 -2.60 3.28 15.68
C SER A 63 -2.23 1.80 15.84
N CYS A 64 -2.26 1.02 14.77
CA CYS A 64 -1.83 -0.38 14.81
C CYS A 64 -0.28 -0.45 14.78
N THR A 65 0.33 -0.58 15.95
CA THR A 65 1.80 -0.61 16.10
C THR A 65 2.48 -1.72 15.29
N HIS A 66 1.94 -2.94 15.30
CA HIS A 66 2.48 -4.04 14.50
C HIS A 66 2.33 -3.78 12.99
N CYS A 67 1.20 -3.21 12.55
CA CYS A 67 1.00 -2.83 11.16
C CYS A 67 2.00 -1.74 10.74
N ALA A 68 2.22 -0.76 11.61
CA ALA A 68 3.15 0.34 11.39
C ALA A 68 4.61 -0.16 11.31
N HIS A 69 4.98 -1.13 12.15
CA HIS A 69 6.29 -1.80 12.07
C HIS A 69 6.48 -2.58 10.78
N ASN A 70 5.46 -3.32 10.33
CA ASN A 70 5.53 -4.03 9.06
C ASN A 70 5.67 -3.07 7.88
N PHE A 71 4.92 -1.96 7.88
CA PHE A 71 5.04 -0.93 6.84
C PHE A 71 6.42 -0.28 6.83
N ALA A 72 6.94 0.05 8.02
CA ALA A 72 8.28 0.58 8.19
C ALA A 72 9.36 -0.33 7.59
N ALA A 73 9.28 -1.64 7.86
CA ALA A 73 10.22 -2.61 7.32
C ALA A 73 10.15 -2.72 5.80
N GLU A 74 8.94 -2.79 5.23
CA GLU A 74 8.72 -2.89 3.77
C GLU A 74 9.11 -1.62 3.00
N THR A 75 9.34 -0.51 3.71
CA THR A 75 9.67 0.80 3.12
C THR A 75 11.00 1.35 3.64
N ALA A 76 11.83 0.50 4.26
CA ALA A 76 13.06 0.93 4.93
C ALA A 76 14.05 1.64 3.99
N ASN A 77 14.08 1.25 2.71
CA ASN A 77 14.94 1.82 1.67
C ASN A 77 14.55 3.24 1.21
N ILE A 78 13.43 3.78 1.71
CA ILE A 78 12.99 5.16 1.44
C ILE A 78 13.67 6.17 2.37
N ALA A 79 14.22 5.72 3.50
CA ALA A 79 14.91 6.59 4.45
C ALA A 79 16.02 7.41 3.77
N ARG A 80 16.06 8.72 4.05
CA ARG A 80 17.13 9.60 3.52
C ARG A 80 18.39 9.51 4.39
N PRO A 81 19.57 9.89 3.87
CA PRO A 81 20.79 9.94 4.67
C PRO A 81 20.60 10.78 5.94
N GLY A 82 21.03 10.25 7.08
CA GLY A 82 20.89 10.89 8.41
C GLY A 82 19.53 10.69 9.08
N GLU A 83 18.55 10.09 8.41
CA GLU A 83 17.28 9.75 9.04
C GLU A 83 17.30 8.35 9.68
N ALA A 84 16.48 8.15 10.71
CA ALA A 84 16.29 6.82 11.30
C ALA A 84 15.69 5.85 10.27
N VAL A 85 16.25 4.64 10.22
CA VAL A 85 15.66 3.48 9.53
C VAL A 85 14.82 2.72 10.56
N PHE A 86 13.53 2.58 10.29
CA PHE A 86 12.60 1.90 11.16
C PHE A 86 12.63 0.39 10.86
N LEU A 87 13.59 -0.32 11.44
CA LEU A 87 13.65 -1.78 11.39
C LEU A 87 12.85 -2.42 12.55
N PRO A 88 12.43 -3.69 12.45
CA PRO A 88 11.70 -4.36 13.51
C PRO A 88 12.54 -4.41 14.80
N ARG A 89 12.23 -3.58 15.79
CA ARG A 89 12.56 -3.86 17.19
C ARG A 89 11.35 -4.50 17.83
N TYR A 90 11.31 -5.83 17.87
CA TYR A 90 10.30 -6.56 18.61
C TYR A 90 10.67 -6.57 20.09
N ASN A 91 9.90 -5.87 20.92
CA ASN A 91 9.79 -6.06 22.38
C ASN A 91 11.03 -5.88 23.27
N GLY A 92 12.03 -5.06 22.93
CA GLY A 92 13.08 -4.68 23.89
C GLY A 92 13.85 -5.84 24.52
N ARG A 93 13.70 -7.06 24.02
CA ARG A 93 14.55 -8.21 24.29
C ARG A 93 15.48 -8.31 23.11
N THR A 94 16.77 -8.16 23.38
CA THR A 94 17.83 -8.65 22.52
C THR A 94 17.58 -10.13 22.30
N GLU A 95 17.02 -10.51 21.15
CA GLU A 95 17.31 -11.83 20.60
C GLU A 95 18.79 -11.82 20.26
N ARG A 96 19.55 -12.25 21.28
CA ARG A 96 20.81 -12.97 21.25
C ARG A 96 21.23 -13.30 19.80
N GLU A 97 22.20 -12.52 19.32
CA GLU A 97 23.36 -13.00 18.58
C GLU A 97 23.11 -14.30 17.80
N ASN A 98 22.64 -14.15 16.54
CA ASN A 98 22.91 -15.02 15.38
C ASN A 98 22.00 -14.77 14.16
N GLN A 99 21.16 -13.72 14.17
CA GLN A 99 20.58 -13.18 12.93
C GLN A 99 21.29 -11.90 12.52
N SER A 100 22.58 -12.01 12.15
CA SER A 100 23.17 -11.08 11.19
C SER A 100 22.64 -11.38 9.78
N LEU A 101 21.31 -11.46 9.63
CA LEU A 101 20.71 -11.19 8.33
C LEU A 101 20.80 -9.66 8.19
N ASP A 102 21.94 -9.28 7.67
CA ASP A 102 22.39 -7.93 7.41
C ASP A 102 21.22 -7.05 6.97
N SER A 103 21.06 -5.91 7.64
CA SER A 103 20.09 -4.90 7.24
C SER A 103 20.20 -4.60 5.74
N ASP A 104 21.41 -4.66 5.18
CA ASP A 104 21.65 -4.39 3.76
C ASP A 104 21.10 -5.50 2.85
N THR A 105 21.11 -6.77 3.30
CA THR A 105 20.51 -7.88 2.54
C THR A 105 18.99 -7.84 2.54
N ARG A 106 18.35 -7.43 3.66
CA ARG A 106 16.89 -7.25 3.68
C ARG A 106 16.43 -6.01 2.91
N ILE A 107 17.24 -4.96 2.89
CA ILE A 107 16.96 -3.73 2.13
C ILE A 107 17.08 -3.96 0.62
N SER A 108 17.99 -4.81 0.17
CA SER A 108 18.18 -5.12 -1.26
C SER A 108 17.04 -5.94 -1.88
N GLU A 109 16.26 -6.66 -1.06
CA GLU A 109 15.08 -7.41 -1.48
C GLU A 109 13.80 -6.55 -1.56
N LEU A 110 13.84 -5.31 -1.04
CA LEU A 110 12.70 -4.41 -1.06
C LEU A 110 12.40 -3.87 -2.47
N PRO A 111 11.14 -3.48 -2.75
CA PRO A 111 10.80 -2.70 -3.93
C PRO A 111 11.74 -1.51 -4.10
N ALA A 112 12.41 -1.42 -5.26
CA ALA A 112 13.36 -0.34 -5.54
C ALA A 112 12.74 1.04 -5.27
N LYS A 113 13.51 1.93 -4.66
CA LYS A 113 13.10 3.30 -4.36
C LYS A 113 12.62 3.99 -5.65
N PRO A 114 11.46 4.69 -5.64
CA PRO A 114 10.98 5.44 -6.80
C PRO A 114 11.99 6.48 -7.29
N THR A 115 12.22 6.50 -8.60
CA THR A 115 13.07 7.50 -9.28
C THR A 115 12.29 8.47 -10.16
N SER A 116 10.96 8.31 -10.22
CA SER A 116 10.02 9.23 -10.88
C SER A 116 8.67 9.21 -10.15
N PRO A 117 7.84 10.27 -10.27
CA PRO A 117 6.48 10.26 -9.73
C PRO A 117 5.61 9.12 -10.29
N ALA A 118 5.81 8.75 -11.56
CA ALA A 118 5.16 7.57 -12.16
C ALA A 118 5.59 6.27 -11.46
N GLY A 119 6.88 6.14 -11.19
CA GLY A 119 7.44 5.01 -10.45
C GLY A 119 6.92 4.96 -9.01
N GLU A 120 6.60 6.09 -8.39
CA GLU A 120 6.05 6.16 -7.04
C GLU A 120 4.63 5.57 -6.96
N VAL A 121 3.78 5.86 -7.95
CA VAL A 121 2.44 5.25 -8.08
C VAL A 121 2.53 3.73 -8.19
N LEU A 122 3.43 3.23 -9.05
CA LEU A 122 3.66 1.80 -9.25
C LEU A 122 4.27 1.13 -8.02
N TRP A 123 5.22 1.80 -7.37
CA TRP A 123 5.86 1.32 -6.14
C TRP A 123 4.84 1.16 -5.01
N LEU A 124 3.94 2.13 -4.82
CA LEU A 124 2.93 2.03 -3.78
C LEU A 124 1.95 0.89 -4.03
N ASN A 125 1.60 0.63 -5.30
CA ASN A 125 0.82 -0.56 -5.67
C ASN A 125 1.55 -1.86 -5.31
N LEU A 126 2.85 -1.95 -5.62
CA LEU A 126 3.68 -3.11 -5.30
C LEU A 126 3.77 -3.36 -3.78
N VAL A 127 4.03 -2.31 -2.99
CA VAL A 127 4.06 -2.39 -1.52
C VAL A 127 2.70 -2.82 -0.97
N HIS A 128 1.60 -2.26 -1.47
CA HIS A 128 0.27 -2.64 -1.02
C HIS A 128 -0.07 -4.09 -1.38
N ASN A 129 0.35 -4.59 -2.54
CA ASN A 129 0.18 -5.98 -2.93
C ASN A 129 1.01 -6.95 -2.07
N SER A 130 2.22 -6.54 -1.64
CA SER A 130 2.99 -7.28 -0.62
C SER A 130 2.19 -7.42 0.69
N VAL A 131 1.56 -6.33 1.15
CA VAL A 131 0.69 -6.33 2.33
C VAL A 131 -0.55 -7.22 2.12
N ASN A 132 -1.20 -7.15 0.95
CA ASN A 132 -2.36 -7.99 0.64
C ASN A 132 -2.01 -9.48 0.72
N ARG A 133 -0.87 -9.89 0.15
CA ARG A 133 -0.36 -11.26 0.25
C ARG A 133 -0.15 -11.69 1.70
N ARG A 134 0.57 -10.89 2.48
CA ARG A 134 0.88 -11.21 3.89
C ARG A 134 -0.36 -11.27 4.78
N THR A 135 -1.40 -10.51 4.43
CA THR A 135 -2.62 -10.41 5.23
C THR A 135 -3.74 -11.33 4.77
N ALA A 136 -3.62 -11.99 3.62
CA ALA A 136 -4.71 -12.75 2.99
C ALA A 136 -5.35 -13.81 3.89
N SER A 137 -4.56 -14.48 4.74
CA SER A 137 -5.01 -15.57 5.61
C SER A 137 -5.11 -15.18 7.09
N LEU A 138 -4.92 -13.91 7.44
CA LEU A 138 -5.02 -13.48 8.83
C LEU A 138 -6.49 -13.47 9.30
N ALA A 139 -6.72 -13.87 10.55
CA ALA A 139 -8.06 -13.84 11.16
C ALA A 139 -8.68 -12.43 11.24
N SER A 140 -7.85 -11.38 11.15
CA SER A 140 -8.27 -9.98 11.08
C SER A 140 -8.71 -9.52 9.68
N SER A 141 -8.60 -10.39 8.67
CA SER A 141 -9.05 -10.08 7.32
C SER A 141 -10.55 -10.24 7.18
N ASP A 142 -11.15 -9.35 6.40
CA ASP A 142 -12.59 -9.34 6.18
C ASP A 142 -12.98 -10.44 5.18
N PRO A 143 -13.80 -11.44 5.58
CA PRO A 143 -14.20 -12.53 4.68
C PRO A 143 -15.00 -12.06 3.46
N GLU A 144 -15.72 -10.94 3.56
CA GLU A 144 -16.51 -10.38 2.46
C GLU A 144 -15.70 -9.43 1.56
N ALA A 145 -14.46 -9.13 1.94
CA ALA A 145 -13.52 -8.36 1.15
C ALA A 145 -12.15 -9.06 1.12
N PRO A 146 -12.07 -10.26 0.51
CA PRO A 146 -10.85 -11.05 0.48
C PRO A 146 -9.73 -10.26 -0.19
N LYS A 147 -8.51 -10.43 0.32
CA LYS A 147 -7.33 -9.83 -0.29
C LYS A 147 -7.08 -10.46 -1.66
N THR A 148 -6.53 -9.67 -2.57
CA THR A 148 -6.04 -10.13 -3.87
C THR A 148 -4.80 -9.33 -4.24
N ILE A 149 -4.07 -9.79 -5.26
CA ILE A 149 -3.19 -8.89 -6.02
C ILE A 149 -4.10 -7.94 -6.82
N PHE A 150 -3.84 -6.63 -6.69
CA PHE A 150 -4.65 -5.57 -7.27
C PHE A 150 -3.89 -4.83 -8.39
N PRO A 151 -4.53 -4.51 -9.53
CA PRO A 151 -5.89 -4.94 -9.90
C PRO A 151 -5.95 -6.42 -10.26
N THR A 152 -7.08 -7.08 -9.99
CA THR A 152 -7.33 -8.42 -10.54
C THR A 152 -7.45 -8.38 -12.07
N PRO A 153 -7.25 -9.51 -12.77
CA PRO A 153 -7.45 -9.58 -14.22
C PRO A 153 -8.83 -9.11 -14.68
N ASP A 154 -9.89 -9.32 -13.88
CA ASP A 154 -11.24 -8.85 -14.22
C ASP A 154 -11.37 -7.31 -14.20
N LEU A 155 -10.57 -6.63 -13.37
CA LEU A 155 -10.55 -5.17 -13.30
C LEU A 155 -9.69 -4.55 -14.40
N CYS A 156 -8.60 -5.22 -14.78
CA CYS A 156 -7.71 -4.75 -15.83
C CYS A 156 -6.95 -5.92 -16.46
N LEU A 157 -7.55 -6.59 -17.44
CA LEU A 157 -6.91 -7.72 -18.11
C LEU A 157 -5.58 -7.32 -18.78
N ALA A 158 -5.56 -6.13 -19.39
CA ALA A 158 -4.40 -5.60 -20.08
C ALA A 158 -3.23 -5.22 -19.14
N CYS A 159 -3.45 -5.17 -17.83
CA CYS A 159 -2.39 -4.96 -16.86
C CYS A 159 -1.49 -6.19 -16.68
N TRP A 160 -1.87 -7.35 -17.23
CA TRP A 160 -1.21 -8.63 -17.05
C TRP A 160 -0.75 -9.21 -18.39
N SER A 161 0.52 -9.63 -18.48
CA SER A 161 1.00 -10.42 -19.60
C SER A 161 0.35 -11.81 -19.60
N SER A 162 0.35 -12.47 -20.76
CA SER A 162 -0.09 -13.87 -20.86
C SER A 162 0.70 -14.80 -19.92
N TYR A 163 1.97 -14.48 -19.67
CA TYR A 163 2.82 -15.22 -18.74
C TYR A 163 2.34 -15.08 -17.29
N GLU A 164 2.11 -13.85 -16.81
CA GLU A 164 1.62 -13.63 -15.44
C GLU A 164 0.18 -14.13 -15.26
N LEU A 165 -0.67 -14.04 -16.29
CA LEU A 165 -2.01 -14.63 -16.28
C LEU A 165 -1.96 -16.14 -16.09
N ALA A 166 -1.10 -16.85 -16.83
CA ALA A 166 -0.94 -18.29 -16.67
C ALA A 166 -0.43 -18.66 -15.27
N ARG A 167 0.53 -17.89 -14.73
CA ARG A 167 1.05 -18.11 -13.37
C ARG A 167 0.01 -17.85 -12.29
N SER A 168 -0.88 -16.88 -12.49
CA SER A 168 -1.91 -16.51 -11.50
C SER A 168 -2.89 -17.65 -11.23
N GLN A 169 -3.07 -18.56 -12.20
CA GLN A 169 -3.89 -19.76 -12.06
C GLN A 169 -3.22 -20.84 -11.18
N VAL A 170 -1.88 -20.83 -11.08
CA VAL A 170 -1.10 -21.77 -10.28
C VAL A 170 -0.88 -21.25 -8.87
N ASN A 171 -0.38 -20.01 -8.76
CA ASN A 171 -0.17 -19.35 -7.47
C ASN A 171 -0.56 -17.86 -7.59
N PRO A 172 -1.76 -17.47 -7.12
CA PRO A 172 -2.25 -16.10 -7.26
C PRO A 172 -1.50 -15.05 -6.40
N TRP A 173 -0.55 -15.47 -5.55
CA TRP A 173 0.19 -14.60 -4.65
C TRP A 173 1.65 -14.34 -5.07
N GLU A 174 2.17 -15.14 -6.00
CA GLU A 174 3.53 -15.01 -6.55
C GLU A 174 3.50 -14.49 -7.99
N VAL A 175 2.63 -13.52 -8.22
CA VAL A 175 2.40 -12.87 -9.52
C VAL A 175 2.21 -11.37 -9.35
N ARG A 176 2.30 -10.64 -10.45
CA ARG A 176 2.04 -9.19 -10.46
C ARG A 176 1.51 -8.72 -11.81
N PRO A 177 0.70 -7.64 -11.84
CA PRO A 177 0.44 -6.90 -13.07
C PRO A 177 1.76 -6.30 -13.57
N ASP A 178 2.30 -6.85 -14.65
CA ASP A 178 3.64 -6.57 -15.16
C ASP A 178 3.67 -5.58 -16.34
N GLN A 179 2.51 -5.21 -16.88
CA GLN A 179 2.39 -4.21 -17.95
C GLN A 179 2.37 -2.79 -17.36
N GLN A 180 3.54 -2.28 -16.99
CA GLN A 180 3.69 -1.06 -16.17
C GLN A 180 2.97 0.18 -16.72
N ASN A 181 3.04 0.45 -18.02
CA ASN A 181 2.37 1.62 -18.61
C ASN A 181 0.85 1.53 -18.52
N ILE A 182 0.30 0.32 -18.74
CA ILE A 182 -1.14 0.06 -18.68
C ILE A 182 -1.61 0.10 -17.21
N LEU A 183 -0.83 -0.51 -16.32
CA LEU A 183 -1.06 -0.47 -14.88
C LEU A 183 -1.04 0.96 -14.34
N LEU A 184 -0.06 1.78 -14.74
CA LEU A 184 0.00 3.19 -14.36
C LEU A 184 -1.27 3.93 -14.77
N ASN A 185 -1.68 3.81 -16.04
CA ASN A 185 -2.90 4.44 -16.53
C ASN A 185 -4.14 3.98 -15.76
N PHE A 186 -4.25 2.69 -15.47
CA PHE A 186 -5.33 2.14 -14.65
C PHE A 186 -5.34 2.74 -13.24
N LEU A 187 -4.19 2.79 -12.56
CA LEU A 187 -4.07 3.32 -11.21
C LEU A 187 -4.38 4.81 -11.16
N VAL A 188 -3.85 5.59 -12.10
CA VAL A 188 -4.12 7.02 -12.25
C VAL A 188 -5.61 7.24 -12.42
N ALA A 189 -6.25 6.57 -13.37
CA ALA A 189 -7.70 6.66 -13.53
C ALA A 189 -8.43 6.26 -12.23
N ARG A 190 -8.05 5.15 -11.60
CA ARG A 190 -8.76 4.63 -10.42
C ARG A 190 -8.75 5.59 -9.22
N PHE A 191 -7.69 6.39 -9.08
CA PHE A 191 -7.45 7.26 -7.93
C PHE A 191 -7.49 8.77 -8.27
N THR A 192 -7.93 9.16 -9.47
CA THR A 192 -8.29 10.54 -9.78
C THR A 192 -9.69 10.88 -9.28
N GLU A 193 -9.91 12.16 -8.98
CA GLU A 193 -11.19 12.71 -8.49
C GLU A 193 -12.37 12.38 -9.41
N SER A 194 -12.15 12.38 -10.73
CA SER A 194 -13.18 12.13 -11.74
C SER A 194 -13.84 10.75 -11.65
N ASN A 195 -13.19 9.78 -10.99
CA ASN A 195 -13.73 8.43 -10.82
C ASN A 195 -14.35 8.19 -9.43
N TRP A 196 -14.43 9.23 -8.60
CA TRP A 196 -15.09 9.14 -7.29
C TRP A 196 -16.55 9.56 -7.45
N SER A 197 -17.42 8.60 -7.76
CA SER A 197 -18.86 8.86 -7.84
C SER A 197 -19.47 8.94 -6.44
N TYR A 198 -20.09 10.07 -6.13
CA TYR A 198 -20.96 10.26 -4.97
C TYR A 198 -22.45 10.02 -5.28
N ILE A 199 -22.78 9.76 -6.55
CA ILE A 199 -24.15 9.81 -7.09
C ILE A 199 -24.93 8.50 -6.80
N SER A 200 -24.23 7.44 -6.38
CA SER A 200 -24.83 6.14 -6.05
C SER A 200 -25.19 5.97 -4.57
N PHE A 201 -25.10 7.02 -3.75
CA PHE A 201 -25.44 6.93 -2.34
C PHE A 201 -26.91 7.25 -2.12
N PRO A 202 -27.66 6.42 -1.37
CA PRO A 202 -29.00 6.79 -0.96
C PRO A 202 -28.93 8.13 -0.23
N SER A 203 -29.77 9.08 -0.63
CA SER A 203 -30.05 10.24 0.22
C SER A 203 -30.50 9.72 1.59
N GLN A 204 -29.88 10.24 2.66
CA GLN A 204 -30.38 10.03 4.02
C GLN A 204 -31.86 10.38 4.13
#